data_AF-A0A951LBV8-F1
#
_entry.id   AF-A0A951LBV8-F1
#
_cell.length_a   1.000
_cell.length_b   1.000
_cell.length_c   1.000
_cell.angle_alpha   90.00
_cell.angle_beta   90.00
_cell.angle_gamma   90.00
#
_symmetry.space_group_name_H-M   'P 1'
#
loop_
_entity.id
_entity.type
_entity.pdbx_description
1 polymer ?
#
loop_
_entity_poly.entity_id
_entity_poly.type
_entity_poly.pdbx_seq_one_letter_code
_entity_poly.pdbx_strand_id
1 'polypeptide(L)'
;MTVNLTRIYTRLGDAGETHLGDMSRVPKTHPRIEAYGTVDELNAQLGVTLALEDLPEQYVVWLRRIQNDLFDVGADIAAPSEPD
;
A
#
# COMPACT_ATOMS: atom_id res chain seq x y z
N MET A 1 11.25 -8.12 7.50
CA MET A 1 11.09 -8.81 6.19
C MET A 1 11.52 -7.82 5.11
N THR A 2 12.26 -8.22 4.08
CA THR A 2 12.71 -7.30 3.02
C THR A 2 11.77 -7.37 1.82
N VAL A 3 11.24 -6.24 1.36
CA VAL A 3 10.40 -6.17 0.15
C VAL A 3 11.30 -6.25 -1.09
N ASN A 4 11.07 -7.24 -1.94
CA ASN A 4 11.87 -7.47 -3.16
C ASN A 4 10.99 -7.40 -4.42
N LEU A 5 11.19 -6.37 -5.24
CA LEU A 5 10.50 -6.18 -6.51
C LEU A 5 11.41 -6.64 -7.67
N THR A 6 11.38 -7.94 -8.00
CA THR A 6 12.23 -8.51 -9.08
C THR A 6 11.44 -8.79 -10.36
N ARG A 7 10.37 -9.58 -10.25
CA ARG A 7 9.36 -9.78 -11.29
C ARG A 7 8.02 -9.36 -10.76
N ILE A 8 7.45 -8.32 -11.36
CA ILE A 8 6.20 -7.73 -10.89
C ILE A 8 5.03 -8.71 -11.08
N TYR A 9 4.97 -9.42 -12.22
CA TYR A 9 3.93 -10.41 -12.45
C TYR A 9 4.35 -11.80 -11.95
N THR A 10 3.55 -12.39 -11.06
CA THR A 10 3.79 -13.74 -10.50
C THR A 10 2.72 -14.77 -10.88
N ARG A 11 1.56 -14.32 -11.38
CA ARG A 11 0.35 -15.12 -11.68
C ARG A 11 -0.33 -15.77 -10.47
N LEU A 12 0.18 -15.58 -9.25
CA LEU A 12 -0.38 -16.18 -8.03
C LEU A 12 -1.80 -15.68 -7.69
N GLY A 13 -2.18 -14.53 -8.27
CA GLY A 13 -3.50 -13.92 -8.05
C GLY A 13 -4.50 -14.14 -9.18
N ASP A 14 -4.20 -14.98 -10.17
CA ASP A 14 -5.06 -15.18 -11.34
C ASP A 14 -6.39 -15.88 -10.97
N ALA A 15 -6.39 -16.65 -9.87
CA ALA A 15 -7.59 -17.29 -9.32
C ALA A 15 -8.47 -16.34 -8.47
N GLY A 16 -8.17 -15.04 -8.42
CA GLY A 16 -8.96 -14.05 -7.66
C GLY A 16 -8.60 -13.92 -6.18
N GLU A 17 -7.52 -14.55 -5.74
CA GLU A 17 -6.99 -14.47 -4.37
C GLU A 17 -5.64 -13.74 -4.33
N THR A 18 -5.17 -13.35 -3.14
CA THR A 18 -3.85 -12.75 -2.93
C THR A 18 -3.31 -13.09 -1.54
N HIS A 19 -2.01 -12.88 -1.33
CA HIS A 19 -1.37 -13.09 -0.02
C HIS A 19 -1.44 -11.82 0.83
N LEU A 20 -1.68 -11.99 2.13
CA LEU A 20 -1.45 -10.98 3.17
C LEU A 20 0.02 -10.99 3.61
N GLY A 21 0.40 -10.06 4.50
CA GLY A 21 1.76 -9.91 5.02
C GLY A 21 2.28 -11.12 5.82
N ASP A 22 1.36 -11.92 6.38
CA ASP A 22 1.65 -13.19 7.06
C ASP A 22 1.65 -14.42 6.12
N MET A 23 1.55 -14.18 4.80
CA MET A 23 1.43 -15.21 3.75
C MET A 23 0.13 -16.01 3.76
N SER A 24 -0.86 -15.65 4.60
CA SER A 24 -2.21 -16.19 4.46
C SER A 24 -2.85 -15.71 3.15
N ARG A 25 -3.79 -16.50 2.59
CA ARG A 25 -4.47 -16.16 1.33
C ARG A 25 -5.91 -15.74 1.58
N VAL A 26 -6.32 -14.66 0.94
CA VAL A 26 -7.70 -14.14 0.99
C VAL A 26 -8.21 -13.78 -0.41
N PRO A 27 -9.53 -13.77 -0.65
CA PRO A 27 -10.09 -13.22 -1.88
C PRO A 27 -9.68 -11.76 -2.09
N LYS A 28 -9.50 -11.32 -3.34
CA LYS A 28 -9.20 -9.92 -3.66
C LYS A 28 -10.30 -8.93 -3.24
N THR A 29 -11.51 -9.44 -2.97
CA THR A 29 -12.64 -8.67 -2.45
C THR A 29 -12.70 -8.64 -0.91
N HIS A 30 -11.70 -9.20 -0.22
CA HIS A 30 -11.68 -9.20 1.23
C HIS A 30 -11.49 -7.77 1.79
N PRO A 31 -12.19 -7.36 2.87
CA PRO A 31 -12.16 -5.97 3.36
C PRO A 31 -10.78 -5.41 3.66
N ARG A 32 -9.84 -6.24 4.12
CA ARG A 32 -8.43 -5.82 4.32
C ARG A 32 -7.76 -5.40 3.01
N ILE A 33 -8.00 -6.13 1.91
CA ILE A 33 -7.46 -5.84 0.59
C ILE A 33 -7.98 -4.49 0.11
N GLU A 34 -9.28 -4.26 0.26
CA GLU A 34 -9.92 -2.98 -0.06
C GLU A 34 -9.30 -1.85 0.77
N ALA A 35 -9.17 -2.05 2.09
CA ALA A 35 -8.64 -1.02 2.99
C ALA A 35 -7.22 -0.54 2.63
N TYR A 36 -6.24 -1.45 2.51
CA TYR A 36 -4.89 -1.01 2.13
C TYR A 36 -4.78 -0.67 0.64
N GLY A 37 -5.68 -1.17 -0.21
CA GLY A 37 -5.80 -0.74 -1.60
C GLY A 37 -6.24 0.72 -1.72
N THR A 38 -7.19 1.16 -0.90
CA THR A 38 -7.59 2.58 -0.83
C THR A 38 -6.47 3.45 -0.26
N VAL A 39 -5.69 2.94 0.69
CA VAL A 39 -4.48 3.65 1.19
C VAL A 39 -3.44 3.82 0.07
N ASP A 40 -3.21 2.79 -0.74
CA ASP A 40 -2.32 2.86 -1.91
C ASP A 40 -2.84 3.86 -2.97
N GLU A 41 -4.15 3.87 -3.22
CA GLU A 41 -4.78 4.84 -4.12
C GLU A 41 -4.59 6.28 -3.62
N LEU A 42 -4.82 6.55 -2.33
CA LEU A 42 -4.55 7.85 -1.73
C LEU A 42 -3.08 8.23 -1.88
N ASN A 43 -2.16 7.30 -1.61
CA ASN A 43 -0.73 7.53 -1.71
C ASN A 43 -0.32 7.90 -3.15
N ALA A 44 -0.92 7.25 -4.15
CA ALA A 44 -0.72 7.59 -5.56
C ALA A 44 -1.24 9.00 -5.91
N GLN A 45 -2.40 9.41 -5.39
CA GLN A 45 -2.93 10.77 -5.59
C GLN A 45 -2.04 11.85 -4.96
N LEU A 46 -1.43 11.58 -3.81
CA LEU A 46 -0.40 12.46 -3.24
C LEU A 46 0.81 12.57 -4.17
N GLY A 47 1.20 11.46 -4.82
CA GLY A 47 2.25 11.46 -5.83
C GLY A 47 1.93 12.35 -7.03
N VAL A 48 0.68 12.32 -7.53
CA VAL A 48 0.21 13.22 -8.59
C VAL A 48 0.28 14.68 -8.12
N THR A 49 -0.15 14.96 -6.89
CA THR A 49 -0.11 16.32 -6.30
C THR A 49 1.32 16.84 -6.20
N LEU A 50 2.27 15.98 -5.81
CA LEU A 50 3.69 16.29 -5.72
C LEU A 50 4.35 16.55 -7.09
N ALA A 51 3.72 16.12 -8.19
CA ALA A 51 4.20 16.34 -9.54
C ALA A 51 3.71 17.68 -10.15
N LEU A 52 2.84 18.42 -9.47
CA LEU A 52 2.38 19.73 -9.92
C LEU A 52 3.51 20.77 -9.83
N GLU A 53 3.53 21.68 -10.79
CA GLU A 53 4.38 22.87 -10.73
C GLU A 53 3.88 23.82 -9.62
N ASP A 54 4.80 24.62 -9.07
CA ASP A 54 4.53 25.66 -8.07
C ASP A 54 3.94 25.21 -6.71
N LEU A 55 4.04 23.92 -6.34
CA LEU A 55 3.68 23.47 -5.00
C LEU A 55 4.70 24.02 -3.96
N PRO A 56 4.26 24.77 -2.93
CA PRO A 56 5.18 25.28 -1.91
C PRO A 56 6.01 24.19 -1.23
N GLU A 57 7.32 24.43 -1.07
CA GLU A 57 8.28 23.45 -0.57
C GLU A 57 7.88 22.82 0.77
N GLN A 58 7.30 23.60 1.68
CA GLN A 58 6.79 23.11 2.97
C GLN A 58 5.76 21.97 2.81
N TYR A 59 4.90 22.04 1.79
CA TYR A 59 3.92 21.00 1.50
C TYR A 59 4.57 19.80 0.82
N VAL A 60 5.59 19.99 -0.02
CA VAL A 60 6.37 18.88 -0.61
C VAL A 60 7.00 18.02 0.49
N VAL A 61 7.67 18.66 1.46
CA VAL A 61 8.31 17.94 2.59
C VAL A 61 7.26 17.22 3.43
N TRP A 62 6.14 17.87 3.70
CA TRP A 62 5.08 17.28 4.52
C TRP A 62 4.38 16.10 3.83
N LEU A 63 3.99 16.26 2.55
CA LEU A 63 3.34 15.21 1.78
C LEU A 63 4.24 13.99 1.60
N ARG A 64 5.55 14.17 1.37
CA ARG A 64 6.50 13.04 1.29
C ARG A 64 6.60 12.25 2.60
N ARG A 65 6.48 12.91 3.76
CA ARG A 65 6.39 12.22 5.05
C ARG A 65 5.10 11.42 5.14
N ILE A 66 3.97 12.05 4.80
CA ILE A 66 2.67 11.36 4.75
C ILE A 66 2.71 10.14 3.82
N GLN A 67 3.34 10.22 2.65
CA GLN A 67 3.48 9.06 1.75
C GLN A 67 4.24 7.89 2.39
N ASN A 68 5.24 8.16 3.23
CA ASN A 68 5.94 7.11 3.99
C ASN A 68 5.03 6.54 5.08
N ASP A 69 4.37 7.41 5.85
CA ASP A 69 3.44 6.99 6.90
C ASP A 69 2.29 6.14 6.33
N LEU A 70 1.80 6.45 5.12
CA LEU A 70 0.77 5.66 4.43
C LEU A 70 1.28 4.28 4.00
N PHE A 71 2.56 4.12 3.68
CA PHE A 71 3.14 2.79 3.46
C PHE A 71 3.16 1.97 4.76
N ASP A 72 3.51 2.59 5.88
CA ASP A 72 3.50 1.93 7.19
C ASP A 72 2.06 1.53 7.58
N VAL A 73 1.08 2.41 7.39
CA VAL A 73 -0.35 2.09 7.59
C VAL A 73 -0.79 0.93 6.70
N GLY A 74 -0.40 0.93 5.43
CA GLY A 74 -0.69 -0.18 4.52
C GLY A 74 -0.09 -1.51 4.98
N ALA A 75 1.15 -1.47 5.50
CA ALA A 75 1.82 -2.65 6.04
C ALA A 75 1.11 -3.20 7.29
N ASP A 76 0.68 -2.33 8.21
CA ASP A 76 -0.06 -2.72 9.41
C ASP A 76 -1.40 -3.36 9.07
N ILE A 77 -2.15 -2.80 8.11
CA ILE A 77 -3.44 -3.38 7.68
C ILE A 77 -3.23 -4.73 6.97
N ALA A 78 -2.14 -4.87 6.22
CA ALA A 78 -1.80 -6.09 5.50
C ALA A 78 -1.33 -7.24 6.41
N ALA A 79 -0.89 -6.95 7.65
CA ALA A 79 -0.42 -7.93 8.62
C ALA A 79 -1.50 -8.18 9.70
N PRO A 80 -2.20 -9.34 9.68
CA PRO A 80 -3.12 -9.70 10.74
C PRO A 80 -2.39 -9.76 12.09
N SER A 81 -2.99 -9.21 13.14
CA SER A 81 -2.54 -9.45 14.51
C SER A 81 -2.76 -10.92 14.87
N GLU A 82 -1.82 -11.53 15.60
CA GLU A 82 -2.10 -12.82 16.26
C GLU A 82 -3.30 -12.65 17.20
N PRO A 83 -4.21 -13.64 17.30
CA PRO A 83 -5.24 -13.63 18.33
C PRO A 83 -4.57 -13.75 19.71
N ASP A 84 -5.03 -12.94 20.66
CA ASP A 84 -4.67 -13.04 22.09
C ASP A 84 -4.95 -14.45 22.66
#